data_AF-A0A929VQ63-F1
#
_entry.id   AF-A0A929VQ63-F1
#
_cell.length_a   1.000
_cell.length_b   1.000
_cell.length_c   1.000
_cell.angle_alpha   90.00
_cell.angle_beta   90.00
_cell.angle_gamma   90.00
#
_symmetry.space_group_name_H-M   'P 1'
#
loop_
_entity.id
_entity.type
_entity.pdbx_description
1 polymer ?
#
loop_
_entity_poly.entity_id
_entity_poly.type
_entity_poly.pdbx_seq_one_letter_code
_entity_poly.pdbx_strand_id
1 'polypeptide(L)'
;MSINISKQKREDLLNKIKGIRTFISAAPQDENTGNLLSYLSDLEKDVNGKKYGLIFEEHREEIDEVLDTHTPVLTEDKDLFIDNGGQMNFLIEGDNLASLKLLEKTHKGKIDLIYIDPPYNTGNKDFIYDDIFVDSEDSFKHSKWVSFMSERLTIAKKLLSNEGAIFIQIDDKEQAPLKLLCDAVFSADNFMGIIIQNKMNAKNDTINIQKNHEYI
;
A
#
# COMPACT_ATOMS: atom_id res chain seq x y z
N MET A 1 10.32 26.25 23.93
CA MET A 1 10.42 25.94 22.49
C MET A 1 11.20 24.65 22.34
N SER A 2 10.60 23.61 21.74
CA SER A 2 11.33 22.40 21.38
C SER A 2 12.00 22.60 20.01
N ILE A 3 13.22 22.10 19.87
CA ILE A 3 13.96 22.14 18.60
C ILE A 3 13.82 20.78 17.94
N ASN A 4 13.37 20.76 16.67
CA ASN A 4 13.30 19.54 15.89
C ASN A 4 14.70 19.19 15.34
N ILE A 5 15.47 18.43 16.11
CA ILE A 5 16.85 18.04 15.79
C ILE A 5 16.91 17.27 14.46
N SER A 6 15.92 16.45 14.16
CA SER A 6 15.85 15.69 12.90
C SER A 6 15.63 16.60 11.68
N LYS A 7 14.84 17.67 11.83
CA LYS A 7 14.67 18.71 10.81
C LYS A 7 15.98 19.45 10.57
N GLN A 8 16.68 19.84 11.64
CA GLN A 8 17.96 20.53 11.53
C GLN A 8 19.03 19.67 10.83
N LYS A 9 19.20 18.41 11.25
CA LYS A 9 20.13 17.47 10.59
C LYS A 9 19.82 17.27 9.10
N ARG A 10 18.54 17.29 8.73
CA ARG A 10 18.10 17.20 7.32
C ARG A 10 18.46 18.45 6.55
N GLU A 11 18.16 19.63 7.09
CA GLU A 11 18.52 20.91 6.47
C GLU A 11 20.03 21.00 6.26
N ASP A 12 20.82 20.54 7.23
CA ASP A 12 22.28 20.43 7.10
C ASP A 12 22.69 19.46 5.99
N LEU A 13 22.02 18.30 5.86
CA LEU A 13 22.31 17.32 4.82
C LEU A 13 21.96 17.85 3.42
N LEU A 14 20.81 18.52 3.28
CA LEU A 14 20.39 19.17 2.03
C LEU A 14 21.37 20.28 1.63
N ASN A 15 21.84 21.06 2.61
CA ASN A 15 22.87 22.08 2.37
C ASN A 15 24.19 21.45 1.89
N LYS A 16 24.59 20.30 2.46
CA LYS A 16 25.75 19.54 1.98
C LYS A 16 25.54 19.04 0.55
N ILE A 17 24.38 18.48 0.23
CA ILE A 17 24.07 18.00 -1.14
C ILE A 17 24.11 19.16 -2.14
N LYS A 18 23.51 20.31 -1.80
CA LYS A 18 23.57 21.53 -2.62
C LYS A 18 25.00 22.03 -2.85
N GLY A 19 25.84 21.96 -1.82
CA GLY A 19 27.27 22.27 -1.91
C GLY A 19 28.00 21.34 -2.89
N ILE A 20 27.77 20.03 -2.79
CA ILE A 20 28.34 19.03 -3.71
C ILE A 20 27.84 19.28 -5.14
N ARG A 21 26.53 19.54 -5.34
CA ARG A 21 25.97 19.88 -6.65
C ARG A 21 26.69 21.07 -7.28
N THR A 22 26.93 22.13 -6.51
CA THR A 22 27.61 23.35 -6.98
C THR A 22 29.05 23.06 -7.42
N PHE A 23 29.77 22.20 -6.68
CA PHE A 23 31.12 21.78 -7.02
C PHE A 23 31.17 20.95 -8.31
N ILE A 24 30.23 20.03 -8.49
CA ILE A 24 30.13 19.16 -9.67
C ILE A 24 29.69 19.95 -10.90
N SER A 25 28.76 20.89 -10.76
CA SER A 25 28.35 21.79 -11.85
C SER A 25 29.47 22.74 -12.32
N ALA A 26 30.49 22.98 -11.49
CA ALA A 26 31.68 23.75 -11.85
C ALA A 26 32.78 22.91 -12.52
N ALA A 27 32.66 21.58 -12.50
CA ALA A 27 33.58 20.66 -13.16
C ALA A 27 33.27 20.54 -14.66
N PRO A 28 34.21 20.04 -15.49
CA PRO A 28 33.97 19.76 -16.90
C PRO A 28 32.76 18.84 -17.07
N GLN A 29 31.77 19.27 -17.85
CA GLN A 29 30.51 18.54 -18.01
C GLN A 29 30.69 17.34 -18.93
N ASP A 30 31.15 16.23 -18.35
CA ASP A 30 31.21 14.92 -18.97
C ASP A 30 30.05 14.01 -18.50
N GLU A 31 29.98 12.80 -19.07
CA GLU A 31 28.94 11.82 -18.74
C GLU A 31 28.93 11.46 -17.24
N ASN A 32 30.10 11.41 -16.60
CA ASN A 32 30.22 11.15 -15.16
C ASN A 32 29.62 12.29 -14.32
N THR A 33 29.83 13.52 -14.74
CA THR A 33 29.27 14.73 -14.10
C THR A 33 27.75 14.75 -14.21
N GLY A 34 27.20 14.35 -15.36
CA GLY A 34 25.76 14.16 -15.55
C GLY A 34 25.16 13.10 -14.62
N ASN A 35 25.78 11.91 -14.55
CA ASN A 35 25.34 10.82 -13.68
C ASN A 35 25.36 11.21 -12.19
N LEU A 36 26.41 11.89 -11.74
CA LEU A 36 26.52 12.36 -10.35
C LEU A 36 25.44 13.40 -9.98
N LEU A 37 25.09 14.29 -10.91
CA LEU A 37 24.00 15.26 -10.70
C LEU A 37 22.64 14.56 -10.59
N SER A 38 22.42 13.48 -11.34
CA SER A 38 21.22 12.64 -11.21
C SER A 38 21.17 12.00 -9.82
N TYR A 39 22.24 11.30 -9.40
CA TYR A 39 22.30 10.64 -8.09
C TYR A 39 22.08 11.62 -6.92
N LEU A 40 22.61 12.84 -7.00
CA LEU A 40 22.36 13.86 -5.98
C LEU A 40 20.91 14.31 -5.94
N SER A 41 20.24 14.36 -7.09
CA SER A 41 18.83 14.74 -7.16
C SER A 41 17.95 13.65 -6.53
N ASP A 42 18.28 12.38 -6.73
CA ASP A 42 17.60 11.24 -6.09
C ASP A 42 17.81 11.27 -4.57
N LEU A 43 19.05 11.51 -4.12
CA LEU A 43 19.34 11.66 -2.69
C LEU A 43 18.61 12.86 -2.06
N GLU A 44 18.52 14.01 -2.74
CA GLU A 44 17.72 15.15 -2.24
C GLU A 44 16.25 14.79 -2.09
N LYS A 45 15.70 14.02 -3.02
CA LYS A 45 14.31 13.55 -2.99
C LYS A 45 14.07 12.64 -1.79
N ASP A 46 14.95 11.65 -1.58
CA ASP A 46 14.84 10.70 -0.46
C ASP A 46 15.02 11.38 0.91
N VAL A 47 15.98 12.31 0.98
CA VAL A 47 16.23 13.13 2.17
C VAL A 47 15.03 14.04 2.47
N ASN A 48 14.28 14.49 1.46
CA ASN A 48 13.03 15.21 1.63
C ASN A 48 11.79 14.31 1.79
N GLY A 49 11.92 12.99 1.63
CA GLY A 49 10.84 12.03 1.77
C GLY A 49 10.15 12.07 3.14
N LYS A 50 8.95 11.50 3.20
CA LYS A 50 8.04 11.50 4.37
C LYS A 50 8.78 11.13 5.67
N LYS A 51 8.59 11.93 6.73
CA LYS A 51 9.37 11.85 7.98
C LYS A 51 8.63 11.30 9.19
N TYR A 52 7.31 11.19 9.09
CA TYR A 52 6.44 10.67 10.12
C TYR A 52 5.34 9.85 9.45
N GLY A 53 4.99 8.73 10.06
CA GLY A 53 4.13 7.70 9.49
C GLY A 53 4.93 6.46 9.06
N LEU A 54 4.26 5.57 8.34
CA LEU A 54 4.84 4.32 7.85
C LEU A 54 5.91 4.58 6.78
N ILE A 55 7.10 3.99 6.96
CA ILE A 55 8.17 3.92 5.96
C ILE A 55 8.38 2.44 5.67
N PHE A 56 8.35 2.06 4.41
CA PHE A 56 8.47 0.69 3.94
C PHE A 56 9.19 0.68 2.59
N GLU A 57 9.71 -0.48 2.21
CA GLU A 57 10.33 -0.67 0.91
C GLU A 57 9.27 -0.93 -0.15
N GLU A 58 9.29 -0.13 -1.22
CA GLU A 58 8.40 -0.30 -2.37
C GLU A 58 8.86 -1.50 -3.20
N HIS A 59 7.91 -2.36 -3.53
CA HIS A 59 8.11 -3.52 -4.38
C HIS A 59 7.11 -3.45 -5.53
N ARG A 60 7.56 -3.79 -6.74
CA ARG A 60 6.71 -3.98 -7.92
C ARG A 60 6.33 -5.44 -8.07
N GLU A 61 5.11 -5.69 -8.51
CA GLU A 61 4.60 -7.03 -8.86
C GLU A 61 4.72 -7.23 -10.38
N GLU A 62 4.78 -8.47 -10.88
CA GLU A 62 4.78 -8.75 -12.33
C GLU A 62 3.60 -8.05 -13.05
N ILE A 63 2.44 -7.99 -12.38
CA ILE A 63 1.26 -7.32 -12.92
C ILE A 63 1.49 -5.81 -13.15
N ASP A 64 2.35 -5.14 -12.38
CA ASP A 64 2.67 -3.74 -12.63
C ASP A 64 3.45 -3.55 -13.94
N GLU A 65 4.39 -4.44 -14.23
CA GLU A 65 5.15 -4.41 -15.49
C GLU A 65 4.24 -4.65 -16.70
N VAL A 66 3.28 -5.57 -16.57
CA VAL A 66 2.29 -5.82 -17.61
C VAL A 66 1.43 -4.57 -17.83
N LEU A 67 0.96 -3.94 -16.75
CA LEU A 67 0.08 -2.77 -16.80
C LEU A 67 0.75 -1.49 -17.30
N ASP A 68 2.09 -1.42 -17.26
CA ASP A 68 2.86 -0.30 -17.84
C ASP A 68 2.76 -0.25 -19.38
N THR A 69 2.52 -1.40 -20.02
CA THR A 69 2.50 -1.52 -21.49
C THR A 69 1.16 -2.04 -22.04
N HIS A 70 0.32 -2.65 -21.21
CA HIS A 70 -0.94 -3.27 -21.62
C HIS A 70 -2.13 -2.69 -20.85
N THR A 71 -3.26 -2.54 -21.54
CA THR A 71 -4.52 -2.12 -20.90
C THR A 71 -5.39 -3.35 -20.64
N PRO A 72 -5.82 -3.60 -19.38
CA PRO A 72 -6.70 -4.71 -19.07
C PRO A 72 -8.08 -4.48 -19.69
N VAL A 73 -8.71 -5.57 -20.14
CA VAL A 73 -10.06 -5.58 -20.73
C VAL A 73 -10.91 -6.65 -20.06
N LEU A 74 -12.18 -6.35 -19.80
CA LEU A 74 -13.13 -7.35 -19.30
C LEU A 74 -13.73 -8.10 -20.48
N THR A 75 -13.76 -9.42 -20.34
CA THR A 75 -14.49 -10.30 -21.25
C THR A 75 -15.62 -10.94 -20.46
N GLU A 76 -16.85 -10.84 -20.98
CA GLU A 76 -18.02 -11.47 -20.37
C GLU A 76 -17.97 -12.99 -20.61
N ASP A 77 -18.06 -13.76 -19.53
CA ASP A 77 -18.39 -15.17 -19.60
C ASP A 77 -19.92 -15.33 -19.56
N LYS A 78 -20.50 -15.63 -20.72
CA LYS A 78 -21.95 -15.74 -20.89
C LYS A 78 -22.53 -16.97 -20.21
N ASP A 79 -21.73 -18.00 -19.95
CA ASP A 79 -22.20 -19.22 -19.32
C ASP A 79 -22.45 -19.02 -17.81
N LEU A 80 -21.84 -18.00 -17.21
CA LEU A 80 -22.03 -17.62 -15.80
C LEU A 80 -23.10 -16.53 -15.61
N PHE A 81 -23.72 -16.04 -16.69
CA PHE A 81 -24.74 -15.01 -16.61
C PHE A 81 -26.05 -15.55 -16.02
N ILE A 82 -26.56 -14.86 -15.00
CA ILE A 82 -27.82 -15.19 -14.35
C ILE A 82 -28.71 -13.95 -14.35
N ASP A 83 -29.86 -14.03 -15.03
CA ASP A 83 -30.89 -12.99 -15.03
C ASP A 83 -32.14 -13.46 -14.27
N ASN A 84 -32.35 -12.85 -13.11
CA ASN A 84 -33.55 -13.04 -12.29
C ASN A 84 -34.41 -11.75 -12.23
N GLY A 85 -34.14 -10.77 -13.09
CA GLY A 85 -34.68 -9.41 -13.01
C GLY A 85 -34.08 -8.58 -11.85
N GLY A 86 -34.24 -7.26 -11.94
CA GLY A 86 -33.77 -6.32 -10.91
C GLY A 86 -32.38 -5.74 -11.22
N GLN A 87 -31.59 -5.50 -10.16
CA GLN A 87 -30.27 -4.88 -10.27
C GLN A 87 -29.22 -5.91 -10.69
N MET A 88 -28.42 -5.54 -11.70
CA MET A 88 -27.28 -6.35 -12.14
C MET A 88 -26.11 -6.21 -11.16
N ASN A 89 -25.54 -7.36 -10.80
CA ASN A 89 -24.29 -7.45 -10.03
C ASN A 89 -23.19 -8.03 -10.93
N PHE A 90 -21.94 -7.68 -10.65
CA PHE A 90 -20.79 -8.14 -11.42
C PHE A 90 -19.85 -8.95 -10.53
N LEU A 91 -19.36 -10.06 -11.07
CA LEU A 91 -18.22 -10.81 -10.54
C LEU A 91 -17.07 -10.65 -11.55
N ILE A 92 -15.91 -10.22 -11.08
CA ILE A 92 -14.71 -10.07 -11.90
C ILE A 92 -13.69 -11.10 -11.42
N GLU A 93 -13.25 -11.96 -12.33
CA GLU A 93 -12.18 -12.91 -12.09
C GLU A 93 -10.87 -12.37 -12.68
N GLY A 94 -9.81 -12.37 -11.89
CA GLY A 94 -8.48 -11.90 -12.28
C GLY A 94 -7.72 -11.27 -11.13
N ASP A 95 -6.55 -10.71 -11.43
CA ASP A 95 -5.80 -9.94 -10.46
C ASP A 95 -6.58 -8.68 -10.02
N ASN A 96 -6.61 -8.46 -8.71
CA ASN A 96 -7.38 -7.38 -8.12
C ASN A 96 -6.81 -5.99 -8.44
N LEU A 97 -5.50 -5.83 -8.61
CA LEU A 97 -4.89 -4.55 -8.96
C LEU A 97 -5.28 -4.15 -10.38
N ALA A 98 -5.20 -5.08 -11.33
CA ALA A 98 -5.66 -4.85 -12.70
C ALA A 98 -7.16 -4.50 -12.75
N SER A 99 -7.98 -5.24 -12.00
CA SER A 99 -9.42 -5.01 -11.89
C SER A 99 -9.75 -3.64 -11.30
N LEU A 100 -9.05 -3.25 -10.23
CA LEU A 100 -9.20 -1.94 -9.59
C LEU A 100 -8.79 -0.80 -10.52
N LYS A 101 -7.67 -0.90 -11.26
CA LYS A 101 -7.25 0.12 -12.23
C LYS A 101 -8.29 0.30 -13.35
N LEU A 102 -8.99 -0.76 -13.74
CA LEU A 102 -10.08 -0.66 -14.70
C LEU A 102 -11.34 -0.01 -14.09
N LEU A 103 -11.73 -0.43 -12.89
CA LEU A 103 -12.86 0.15 -12.17
C LEU A 103 -12.62 1.64 -11.89
N GLU A 104 -11.39 2.07 -11.63
CA GLU A 104 -11.05 3.49 -11.43
C GLU A 104 -11.50 4.34 -12.64
N LYS A 105 -11.41 3.81 -13.87
CA LYS A 105 -11.81 4.54 -15.08
C LYS A 105 -13.33 4.75 -15.18
N THR A 106 -14.13 3.88 -14.58
CA THR A 106 -15.59 3.84 -14.79
C THR A 106 -16.40 4.21 -13.53
N HIS A 107 -15.85 3.94 -12.34
CA HIS A 107 -16.53 4.01 -11.04
C HIS A 107 -15.86 4.94 -10.03
N LYS A 108 -14.96 5.83 -10.47
CA LYS A 108 -14.35 6.86 -9.62
C LYS A 108 -15.41 7.66 -8.86
N GLY A 109 -15.31 7.70 -7.53
CA GLY A 109 -16.23 8.45 -6.67
C GLY A 109 -17.64 7.87 -6.57
N LYS A 110 -17.87 6.62 -6.98
CA LYS A 110 -19.23 6.03 -7.07
C LYS A 110 -19.47 4.88 -6.10
N ILE A 111 -18.46 4.45 -5.34
CA ILE A 111 -18.57 3.31 -4.44
C ILE A 111 -18.85 3.80 -3.02
N ASP A 112 -19.99 3.43 -2.45
CA ASP A 112 -20.37 3.87 -1.10
C ASP A 112 -19.77 2.99 0.00
N LEU A 113 -19.46 1.74 -0.30
CA LEU A 113 -18.93 0.78 0.66
C LEU A 113 -17.90 -0.14 0.01
N ILE A 114 -16.75 -0.27 0.64
CA ILE A 114 -15.75 -1.30 0.34
C ILE A 114 -15.55 -2.16 1.58
N TYR A 115 -15.61 -3.47 1.42
CA TYR A 115 -15.26 -4.44 2.44
C TYR A 115 -14.19 -5.37 1.87
N ILE A 116 -13.08 -5.54 2.59
CA ILE A 116 -12.01 -6.45 2.19
C ILE A 116 -11.50 -7.27 3.38
N ASP A 117 -11.09 -8.50 3.09
CA ASP A 117 -10.41 -9.43 4.00
C ASP A 117 -9.05 -9.80 3.38
N PRO A 118 -8.06 -8.89 3.43
CA PRO A 118 -6.75 -9.12 2.84
C PRO A 118 -6.01 -10.27 3.53
N PRO A 119 -4.94 -10.82 2.91
CA PRO A 119 -4.11 -11.82 3.56
C PRO A 119 -3.49 -11.28 4.86
N TYR A 120 -3.41 -12.07 5.93
CA TYR A 120 -2.97 -11.59 7.26
C TYR A 120 -1.46 -11.67 7.47
N ASN A 121 -0.71 -12.08 6.45
CA ASN A 121 0.74 -12.27 6.50
C ASN A 121 1.17 -13.18 7.67
N THR A 122 0.42 -14.26 7.89
CA THR A 122 0.63 -15.10 9.06
C THR A 122 1.86 -16.00 8.95
N GLY A 123 2.41 -16.15 7.75
CA GLY A 123 3.47 -17.11 7.44
C GLY A 123 2.93 -18.53 7.18
N ASN A 124 1.61 -18.74 7.30
CA ASN A 124 0.96 -20.02 7.02
C ASN A 124 0.54 -20.16 5.56
N LYS A 125 1.32 -19.57 4.62
CA LYS A 125 1.01 -19.54 3.19
C LYS A 125 -0.30 -18.80 2.85
N ASP A 126 -0.69 -17.85 3.67
CA ASP A 126 -1.85 -16.99 3.45
C ASP A 126 -1.52 -15.76 2.62
N PHE A 127 -0.25 -15.33 2.58
CA PHE A 127 0.21 -14.24 1.73
C PHE A 127 1.09 -14.76 0.58
N ILE A 128 0.61 -14.55 -0.64
CA ILE A 128 1.33 -14.77 -1.88
C ILE A 128 1.65 -13.40 -2.45
N TYR A 129 2.93 -13.16 -2.73
CA TYR A 129 3.40 -11.98 -3.43
C TYR A 129 4.13 -12.46 -4.68
N ASP A 130 3.69 -12.00 -5.85
CA ASP A 130 4.32 -12.37 -7.13
C ASP A 130 4.37 -13.90 -7.34
N ASP A 131 3.24 -14.57 -7.11
CA ASP A 131 3.08 -16.04 -7.14
C ASP A 131 4.00 -16.84 -6.20
N ILE A 132 4.74 -16.16 -5.32
CA ILE A 132 5.66 -16.76 -4.35
C ILE A 132 5.13 -16.53 -2.92
N PHE A 133 5.10 -17.60 -2.13
CA PHE A 133 4.80 -17.47 -0.71
C PHE A 133 5.88 -16.66 0.00
N VAL A 134 5.46 -15.63 0.74
CA VAL A 134 6.38 -14.87 1.56
C VAL A 134 6.76 -15.70 2.79
N ASP A 135 8.06 -16.01 2.90
CA ASP A 135 8.60 -16.79 4.02
C ASP A 135 8.50 -15.98 5.33
N SER A 136 8.21 -16.66 6.42
CA SER A 136 8.26 -16.10 7.76
C SER A 136 9.63 -15.51 8.14
N GLU A 137 10.72 -16.02 7.56
CA GLU A 137 12.10 -15.54 7.78
C GLU A 137 12.51 -14.38 6.85
N ASP A 138 11.65 -13.97 5.92
CA ASP A 138 11.92 -12.82 5.06
C ASP A 138 11.89 -11.52 5.87
N SER A 139 13.04 -10.85 5.96
CA SER A 139 13.18 -9.58 6.67
C SER A 139 12.30 -8.46 6.12
N PHE A 140 11.84 -8.58 4.88
CA PHE A 140 11.04 -7.58 4.17
C PHE A 140 9.55 -7.94 4.07
N LYS A 141 9.09 -9.03 4.70
CA LYS A 141 7.69 -9.48 4.59
C LYS A 141 6.64 -8.40 4.88
N HIS A 142 6.88 -7.57 5.89
CA HIS A 142 5.97 -6.49 6.26
C HIS A 142 6.00 -5.36 5.20
N SER A 143 7.20 -5.01 4.70
CA SER A 143 7.33 -4.03 3.62
C SER A 143 6.64 -4.50 2.34
N LYS A 144 6.79 -5.78 1.97
CA LYS A 144 6.11 -6.39 0.81
C LYS A 144 4.60 -6.34 0.96
N TRP A 145 4.07 -6.73 2.13
CA TRP A 145 2.64 -6.66 2.41
C TRP A 145 2.09 -5.23 2.35
N VAL A 146 2.81 -4.27 2.96
CA VAL A 146 2.44 -2.85 2.92
C VAL A 146 2.50 -2.30 1.50
N SER A 147 3.52 -2.65 0.70
CA SER A 147 3.63 -2.25 -0.70
C SER A 147 2.45 -2.77 -1.52
N PHE A 148 2.16 -4.07 -1.39
CA PHE A 148 1.00 -4.72 -2.01
C PHE A 148 -0.32 -4.03 -1.66
N MET A 149 -0.55 -3.75 -0.37
CA MET A 149 -1.79 -3.09 0.08
C MET A 149 -1.85 -1.61 -0.32
N SER A 150 -0.72 -0.91 -0.36
CA SER A 150 -0.65 0.52 -0.65
C SER A 150 -1.23 0.86 -2.02
N GLU A 151 -0.84 0.11 -3.05
CA GLU A 151 -1.35 0.31 -4.42
C GLU A 151 -2.87 0.12 -4.49
N ARG A 152 -3.37 -0.96 -3.87
CA ARG A 152 -4.79 -1.32 -3.87
C ARG A 152 -5.64 -0.32 -3.09
N LEU A 153 -5.20 0.08 -1.89
CA LEU A 153 -5.91 1.06 -1.07
C LEU A 153 -5.90 2.46 -1.69
N THR A 154 -4.82 2.83 -2.40
CA THR A 154 -4.76 4.10 -3.13
C THR A 154 -5.82 4.17 -4.23
N ILE A 155 -6.05 3.07 -4.96
CA ILE A 155 -7.12 3.02 -5.95
C ILE A 155 -8.50 2.96 -5.28
N ALA A 156 -8.64 2.15 -4.23
CA ALA A 156 -9.88 2.06 -3.45
C ALA A 156 -10.36 3.44 -2.96
N LYS A 157 -9.45 4.29 -2.46
CA LYS A 157 -9.76 5.68 -2.11
C LYS A 157 -10.38 6.48 -3.25
N LYS A 158 -9.89 6.31 -4.47
CA LYS A 158 -10.41 7.04 -5.63
C LYS A 158 -11.78 6.52 -6.07
N LEU A 159 -12.06 5.24 -5.81
CA LEU A 159 -13.35 4.62 -6.09
C LEU A 159 -14.44 5.07 -5.10
N LEU A 160 -14.08 5.24 -3.83
CA LEU A 160 -15.01 5.68 -2.79
C LEU A 160 -15.66 7.02 -3.13
N SER A 161 -16.98 7.10 -2.90
CA SER A 161 -17.71 8.37 -2.88
C SER A 161 -17.26 9.23 -1.69
N ASN A 162 -17.62 10.52 -1.70
CA ASN A 162 -17.21 11.44 -0.62
C ASN A 162 -17.78 11.05 0.76
N GLU A 163 -18.88 10.30 0.78
CA GLU A 163 -19.51 9.78 2.00
C GLU A 163 -19.26 8.27 2.18
N GLY A 164 -18.47 7.66 1.30
CA GLY A 164 -18.22 6.24 1.29
C GLY A 164 -17.27 5.80 2.42
N ALA A 165 -17.41 4.54 2.82
CA ALA A 165 -16.60 3.93 3.88
C ALA A 165 -15.88 2.67 3.40
N ILE A 166 -14.72 2.39 3.99
CA ILE A 166 -13.98 1.14 3.80
C ILE A 166 -13.81 0.42 5.13
N PHE A 167 -14.07 -0.88 5.13
CA PHE A 167 -13.87 -1.80 6.25
C PHE A 167 -12.82 -2.84 5.84
N ILE A 168 -11.83 -3.07 6.69
CA ILE A 168 -10.69 -3.94 6.37
C ILE A 168 -10.50 -4.89 7.54
N GLN A 169 -10.85 -6.16 7.33
CA GLN A 169 -10.62 -7.17 8.34
C GLN A 169 -9.13 -7.54 8.43
N ILE A 170 -8.60 -7.68 9.65
CA ILE A 170 -7.19 -7.98 9.87
C ILE A 170 -6.94 -8.65 11.23
N ASP A 171 -5.88 -9.46 11.33
CA ASP A 171 -5.39 -9.94 12.63
C ASP A 171 -4.39 -8.98 13.29
N ASP A 172 -3.79 -9.40 14.40
CA ASP A 172 -2.85 -8.58 15.16
C ASP A 172 -1.48 -8.36 14.48
N LYS A 173 -1.15 -9.09 13.42
CA LYS A 173 0.18 -9.00 12.77
C LYS A 173 0.34 -7.72 11.98
N GLU A 174 -0.64 -7.40 11.14
CA GLU A 174 -0.59 -6.24 10.24
C GLU A 174 -1.52 -5.10 10.65
N GLN A 175 -2.25 -5.21 11.76
CA GLN A 175 -3.18 -4.17 12.23
C GLN A 175 -2.52 -2.79 12.37
N ALA A 176 -1.35 -2.71 13.01
CA ALA A 176 -0.67 -1.43 13.21
C ALA A 176 -0.06 -0.85 11.92
N PRO A 177 0.67 -1.64 11.09
CA PRO A 177 1.07 -1.21 9.75
C PRO A 177 -0.11 -0.75 8.88
N LEU A 178 -1.19 -1.52 8.83
CA LEU A 178 -2.39 -1.19 8.06
C LEU A 178 -3.01 0.14 8.53
N LYS A 179 -3.09 0.38 9.85
CA LYS A 179 -3.61 1.64 10.39
C LYS A 179 -2.79 2.85 9.90
N LEU A 180 -1.47 2.76 9.97
CA LEU A 180 -0.59 3.85 9.51
C LEU A 180 -0.63 4.03 7.99
N LEU A 181 -0.81 2.94 7.24
CA LEU A 181 -1.04 2.99 5.80
C LEU A 181 -2.38 3.67 5.48
N CYS A 182 -3.44 3.33 6.20
CA CYS A 182 -4.75 3.96 6.03
C CYS A 182 -4.71 5.45 6.37
N ASP A 183 -3.97 5.85 7.41
CA ASP A 183 -3.78 7.27 7.74
C ASP A 183 -3.06 8.02 6.62
N ALA A 184 -2.10 7.36 5.95
CA ALA A 184 -1.40 7.92 4.81
C ALA A 184 -2.30 8.06 3.58
N VAL A 185 -3.12 7.05 3.30
CA VAL A 185 -3.98 7.00 2.13
C VAL A 185 -5.22 7.86 2.34
N PHE A 186 -6.01 7.59 3.38
CA PHE A 186 -7.33 8.18 3.62
C PHE A 186 -7.33 9.45 4.47
N SER A 187 -6.19 9.87 5.01
CA SER A 187 -6.05 10.89 6.08
C SER A 187 -6.48 10.37 7.45
N ALA A 188 -5.67 10.66 8.46
CA ALA A 188 -5.96 10.30 9.86
C ALA A 188 -7.27 10.93 10.39
N ASP A 189 -7.66 12.10 9.87
CA ASP A 189 -8.89 12.80 10.28
C ASP A 189 -10.16 12.06 9.86
N ASN A 190 -10.07 11.18 8.86
CA ASN A 190 -11.20 10.39 8.36
C ASN A 190 -11.31 9.02 9.06
N PHE A 191 -10.46 8.74 10.05
CA PHE A 191 -10.48 7.47 10.76
C PHE A 191 -11.67 7.38 11.72
N MET A 192 -12.56 6.42 11.47
CA MET A 192 -13.80 6.26 12.25
C MET A 192 -13.60 5.46 13.55
N GLY A 193 -12.72 4.45 13.54
CA GLY A 193 -12.50 3.57 14.69
C GLY A 193 -12.01 2.19 14.30
N ILE A 194 -11.76 1.36 15.32
CA ILE A 194 -11.48 -0.07 15.18
C ILE A 194 -12.62 -0.83 15.84
N ILE A 195 -13.16 -1.82 15.12
CA ILE A 195 -14.12 -2.78 15.64
C ILE A 195 -13.34 -4.02 16.08
N ILE A 196 -13.59 -4.50 17.31
CA ILE A 196 -12.99 -5.72 17.83
C ILE A 196 -13.98 -6.87 17.61
N GLN A 197 -13.62 -7.81 16.74
CA GLN A 197 -14.41 -9.02 16.49
C GLN A 197 -13.93 -10.16 17.39
N ASN A 198 -14.76 -10.61 18.31
CA ASN A 198 -14.43 -11.75 19.17
C ASN A 198 -14.60 -13.07 18.41
N LYS A 199 -13.57 -13.91 18.39
CA LYS A 199 -13.56 -15.20 17.69
C LYS A 199 -14.38 -16.29 18.37
N MET A 200 -14.83 -16.07 19.61
CA MET A 200 -15.63 -16.95 20.48
C MET A 200 -15.02 -18.34 20.79
N ASN A 201 -14.19 -18.91 19.92
CA ASN A 201 -13.55 -20.22 20.01
C ASN A 201 -12.04 -20.06 20.10
N ALA A 202 -11.56 -19.77 21.30
CA ALA A 202 -10.13 -19.68 21.55
C ALA A 202 -9.52 -21.09 21.67
N LYS A 203 -8.46 -21.38 20.91
CA LYS A 203 -7.66 -22.60 21.12
C LYS A 203 -6.94 -22.48 22.47
N ASN A 204 -7.06 -23.50 23.33
CA ASN A 204 -6.56 -23.49 24.71
C ASN A 204 -5.02 -23.62 24.84
N ASP A 205 -4.27 -23.57 23.73
CA ASP A 205 -2.85 -23.92 23.70
C ASP A 205 -1.93 -22.68 23.66
N THR A 206 -2.30 -21.59 24.34
CA THR A 206 -1.46 -20.37 24.37
C THR A 206 -0.62 -20.31 25.64
N ILE A 207 0.69 -20.05 25.48
CA ILE A 207 1.67 -19.99 26.58
C ILE A 207 1.57 -18.68 27.39
N ASN A 208 1.06 -17.60 26.77
CA ASN A 208 1.00 -16.26 27.37
C ASN A 208 -0.43 -15.68 27.31
N ILE A 209 -0.70 -14.77 26.37
CA ILE A 209 -2.01 -14.13 26.19
C ILE A 209 -2.78 -14.88 25.13
N GLN A 210 -4.03 -15.24 25.46
CA GLN A 210 -4.94 -15.87 24.53
C GLN A 210 -5.41 -14.86 23.48
N LYS A 211 -5.18 -15.17 22.20
CA LYS A 211 -5.63 -14.32 21.09
C LYS A 211 -7.07 -14.66 20.74
N ASN A 212 -8.01 -13.86 21.25
CA ASN A 212 -9.45 -14.14 21.17
C ASN A 212 -10.20 -13.22 20.22
N HIS A 213 -9.50 -12.34 19.52
CA HIS A 213 -10.12 -11.35 18.66
C HIS A 213 -9.33 -11.08 17.38
N GLU A 214 -10.05 -10.52 16.42
CA GLU A 214 -9.59 -9.89 15.20
C GLU A 214 -10.07 -8.44 15.19
N TYR A 215 -9.62 -7.67 14.20
CA TYR A 215 -9.91 -6.26 14.04
C TYR A 215 -10.58 -6.02 12.69
N ILE A 216 -11.44 -5.00 12.65
CA ILE A 216 -12.00 -4.40 11.44
C ILE A 216 -11.83 -2.88 11.53
#